data_AF-A0AAX4FQN1-F1
#
_entry.id   AF-A0AAX4FQN1-F1
#
_cell.length_a   1.000
_cell.length_b   1.000
_cell.length_c   1.000
_cell.angle_alpha   90.00
_cell.angle_beta   90.00
_cell.angle_gamma   90.00
#
_symmetry.space_group_name_H-M   'P 1'
#
loop_
_entity.id
_entity.type
_entity.pdbx_description
1 polymer ?
#
loop_
_entity_poly.entity_id
_entity_poly.type
_entity_poly.pdbx_seq_one_letter_code
_entity_poly.pdbx_strand_id
1 'polypeptide(L)'
;MIASSRASSGGPRVPEESKYDQKACFGRDTAIQFERCVNNQNTNYTVNIAIAKATGQSTRGGMNWDSKITLMCVPKEVQLITAVLRGFLPKVRFAGHGATNEKWIEVQETADQYAGAIRFTIAQGKDIRNVNVGPDDVGEVLAMFYRTCKDQLKEKDGYLVDQAIRRAADLHTKSQAAKEARGGAGGGQRQQGNGYGQQRRTG
;
A
#
# COMPACT_ATOMS: atom_id res chain seq x y z
N MET A 1 18.86 -67.00 -2.25
CA MET A 1 18.74 -65.56 -2.58
C MET A 1 17.25 -65.22 -2.63
N ILE A 2 16.76 -64.44 -1.68
CA ILE A 2 15.38 -63.91 -1.68
C ILE A 2 15.54 -62.39 -1.60
N ALA A 3 15.30 -61.71 -2.72
CA ALA A 3 15.31 -60.25 -2.76
C ALA A 3 13.94 -59.76 -2.29
N SER A 4 13.92 -59.08 -1.14
CA SER A 4 12.75 -58.43 -0.58
C SER A 4 12.47 -57.12 -1.33
N SER A 5 11.38 -57.08 -2.09
CA SER A 5 10.87 -55.86 -2.73
C SER A 5 10.05 -55.06 -1.71
N ARG A 6 10.60 -53.96 -1.19
CA ARG A 6 9.81 -52.96 -0.45
C ARG A 6 8.98 -52.16 -1.44
N ALA A 7 7.68 -52.43 -1.48
CA ALA A 7 6.70 -51.55 -2.10
C ALA A 7 6.69 -50.20 -1.36
N SER A 8 7.06 -49.13 -2.04
CA SER A 8 6.87 -47.76 -1.55
C SER A 8 5.38 -47.43 -1.59
N SER A 9 4.75 -47.32 -0.42
CA SER A 9 3.39 -46.83 -0.29
C SER A 9 3.33 -45.38 -0.76
N GLY A 10 2.90 -45.18 -2.00
CA GLY A 10 2.51 -43.88 -2.55
C GLY A 10 1.22 -43.42 -1.88
N GLY A 11 1.35 -42.81 -0.70
CA GLY A 11 0.27 -42.01 -0.13
C GLY A 11 -0.04 -40.83 -1.05
N PRO A 12 -1.27 -40.29 -1.02
CA PRO A 12 -1.62 -39.10 -1.78
C PRO A 12 -0.60 -38.00 -1.50
N ARG A 13 0.00 -37.42 -2.56
CA ARG A 13 0.73 -36.16 -2.44
C ARG A 13 -0.29 -35.12 -1.98
N VAL A 14 -0.31 -34.83 -0.68
CA VAL A 14 -0.92 -33.60 -0.19
C VAL A 14 -0.18 -32.48 -0.90
N PRO A 15 -0.84 -31.66 -1.73
CA PRO A 15 -0.20 -30.48 -2.29
C PRO A 15 0.32 -29.68 -1.11
N GLU A 16 1.61 -29.37 -1.08
CA GLU A 16 2.17 -28.42 -0.14
C GLU A 16 1.31 -27.15 -0.28
N GLU A 17 0.53 -26.80 0.76
CA GLU A 17 -0.33 -25.60 0.74
C GLU A 17 0.51 -24.45 0.18
N SER A 18 0.02 -23.80 -0.88
CA SER A 18 0.84 -22.87 -1.65
C SER A 18 1.52 -21.86 -0.71
N LYS A 19 2.84 -21.97 -0.57
CA LYS A 19 3.71 -21.22 0.36
C LYS A 19 3.74 -19.69 0.15
N TYR A 20 2.87 -19.16 -0.70
CA TYR A 20 2.88 -17.76 -1.11
C TYR A 20 1.58 -17.08 -0.69
N ASP A 21 1.62 -16.35 0.44
CA ASP A 21 0.54 -15.45 0.86
C ASP A 21 0.63 -14.16 0.01
N GLN A 22 0.19 -14.27 -1.25
CA GLN A 22 0.28 -13.23 -2.26
C GLN A 22 -1.04 -13.07 -3.04
N LYS A 23 -1.33 -11.85 -3.49
CA LYS A 23 -2.48 -11.53 -4.34
C LYS A 23 -2.08 -10.51 -5.37
N ALA A 24 -2.37 -10.78 -6.64
CA ALA A 24 -2.23 -9.82 -7.72
C ALA A 24 -3.61 -9.30 -8.14
N CYS A 25 -3.68 -8.00 -8.45
CA CYS A 25 -4.85 -7.34 -9.01
C CYS A 25 -4.45 -6.64 -10.31
N PHE A 26 -5.28 -6.77 -11.34
CA PHE A 26 -4.97 -6.33 -12.69
C PHE A 26 -5.89 -5.17 -13.10
N GLY A 27 -5.29 -4.03 -13.41
CA GLY A 27 -5.97 -2.90 -14.05
C GLY A 27 -5.92 -3.01 -15.58
N ARG A 28 -6.09 -1.87 -16.24
CA ARG A 28 -6.05 -1.77 -17.71
C ARG A 28 -4.66 -2.09 -18.28
N ASP A 29 -3.65 -1.36 -17.81
CA ASP A 29 -2.27 -1.37 -18.31
C ASP A 29 -1.24 -1.49 -17.18
N THR A 30 -1.70 -1.72 -15.96
CA THR A 30 -0.89 -1.85 -14.75
C THR A 30 -1.45 -2.96 -13.87
N ALA A 31 -0.58 -3.63 -13.12
CA ALA A 31 -0.97 -4.62 -12.13
C ALA A 31 -0.21 -4.39 -10.84
N ILE A 32 -0.87 -4.69 -9.73
CA ILE A 32 -0.32 -4.57 -8.38
C ILE A 32 -0.30 -5.96 -7.74
N GLN A 33 0.79 -6.28 -7.07
CA GLN A 33 0.95 -7.50 -6.28
C GLN A 33 1.18 -7.12 -4.83
N PHE A 34 0.42 -7.76 -3.95
CA PHE A 34 0.57 -7.72 -2.50
C PHE A 34 1.19 -9.04 -2.05
N GLU A 35 2.15 -8.98 -1.14
CA GLU A 35 2.78 -10.16 -0.55
C GLU A 35 2.96 -9.94 0.94
N ARG A 36 2.38 -10.83 1.77
CA ARG A 36 2.69 -10.85 3.19
C ARG A 36 4.02 -11.57 3.39
N CYS A 37 5.00 -10.84 3.92
CA CYS A 37 6.35 -11.35 4.14
C CYS A 37 6.87 -10.92 5.51
N VAL A 38 8.04 -11.41 5.91
CA VAL A 38 8.76 -10.87 7.07
C VAL A 38 9.58 -9.65 6.66
N ASN A 39 9.78 -8.72 7.58
CA ASN A 39 10.68 -7.59 7.34
C ASN A 39 12.15 -8.05 7.23
N ASN A 40 13.06 -7.18 6.79
CA ASN A 40 14.47 -7.52 6.60
C ASN A 40 15.19 -8.01 7.87
N GLN A 41 14.63 -7.74 9.05
CA GLN A 41 15.17 -8.16 10.35
C GLN A 41 14.56 -9.49 10.84
N ASN A 42 13.60 -10.07 10.11
CA ASN A 42 12.82 -11.23 10.51
C ASN A 42 12.12 -11.09 11.88
N THR A 43 11.76 -9.88 12.27
CA THR A 43 11.16 -9.58 13.59
C THR A 43 9.65 -9.39 13.54
N ASN A 44 9.09 -9.01 12.38
CA ASN A 44 7.66 -8.78 12.21
C ASN A 44 7.20 -9.10 10.79
N TYR A 45 5.93 -9.51 10.65
CA TYR A 45 5.27 -9.57 9.36
C TYR A 45 4.97 -8.16 8.83
N THR A 46 5.03 -8.01 7.52
CA THR A 46 4.77 -6.80 6.74
C THR A 46 4.02 -7.18 5.46
N VAL A 47 3.61 -6.18 4.69
CA VAL A 47 3.11 -6.35 3.33
C VAL A 47 4.06 -5.64 2.38
N ASN A 48 4.66 -6.38 1.47
CA ASN A 48 5.34 -5.84 0.31
C ASN A 48 4.32 -5.58 -0.80
N ILE A 49 4.43 -4.43 -1.44
CA ILE A 49 3.59 -4.01 -2.56
C ILE A 49 4.48 -3.73 -3.76
N ALA A 50 4.21 -4.42 -4.86
CA ALA A 50 4.87 -4.24 -6.14
C ALA A 50 3.86 -3.81 -7.21
N ILE A 51 4.17 -2.77 -7.99
CA ILE A 51 3.33 -2.36 -9.12
C ILE A 51 4.12 -2.33 -10.43
N ALA A 52 3.59 -2.96 -11.46
CA ALA A 52 4.20 -3.09 -12.77
C ALA A 52 3.30 -2.55 -13.88
N LYS A 53 3.91 -2.10 -14.98
CA LYS A 53 3.21 -1.78 -16.24
C LYS A 53 3.10 -3.04 -17.09
N ALA A 54 2.08 -3.11 -17.93
CA ALA A 54 1.95 -4.14 -18.95
C ALA A 54 3.15 -4.08 -19.91
N THR A 55 3.52 -5.24 -20.47
CA THR A 55 4.54 -5.31 -21.54
C THR A 55 4.03 -4.72 -22.86
N GLY A 56 2.70 -4.69 -23.05
CA GLY A 56 2.03 -4.12 -24.22
C GLY A 56 0.89 -3.18 -23.83
N GLN A 57 -0.17 -3.14 -24.64
CA GLN A 57 -1.30 -2.21 -24.44
C GLN A 57 -2.23 -2.58 -23.28
N SER A 58 -2.16 -3.81 -22.77
CA SER A 58 -2.98 -4.26 -21.64
C SER A 58 -2.31 -5.36 -20.84
N THR A 59 -2.80 -5.57 -19.63
CA THR A 59 -2.35 -6.62 -18.70
C THR A 59 -2.48 -8.04 -19.25
N ARG A 60 -3.31 -8.27 -20.29
CA ARG A 60 -3.46 -9.58 -20.96
C ARG A 60 -2.19 -10.05 -21.69
N GLY A 61 -1.32 -9.11 -22.10
CA GLY A 61 -0.05 -9.42 -22.78
C GLY A 61 1.10 -9.76 -21.83
N GLY A 62 0.85 -9.77 -20.52
CA GLY A 62 1.87 -9.93 -19.48
C GLY A 62 2.32 -8.61 -18.86
N MET A 63 3.13 -8.73 -17.82
CA MET A 63 3.57 -7.62 -16.97
C MET A 63 5.09 -7.49 -16.98
N ASN A 64 5.59 -6.25 -17.07
CA ASN A 64 7.01 -5.95 -16.94
C ASN A 64 7.39 -5.82 -15.45
N TRP A 65 7.55 -6.96 -14.79
CA TRP A 65 7.92 -7.03 -13.37
C TRP A 65 9.37 -6.61 -13.09
N ASP A 66 10.25 -6.61 -14.09
CA ASP A 66 11.64 -6.16 -13.93
C ASP A 66 11.72 -4.66 -13.66
N SER A 67 10.77 -3.89 -14.21
CA SER A 67 10.64 -2.45 -14.00
C SER A 67 9.63 -2.06 -12.89
N LYS A 68 9.26 -2.98 -11.99
CA LYS A 68 8.27 -2.74 -10.94
C LYS A 68 8.72 -1.67 -9.93
N ILE A 69 7.77 -0.88 -9.42
CA ILE A 69 8.00 -0.06 -8.23
C ILE A 69 7.62 -0.91 -7.02
N THR A 70 8.53 -1.06 -6.06
CA THR A 70 8.30 -1.85 -4.83
C THR A 70 8.39 -0.98 -3.59
N LEU A 71 7.51 -1.26 -2.62
CA LEU A 71 7.39 -0.64 -1.30
C LEU A 71 7.16 -1.72 -0.24
N MET A 72 7.79 -1.59 0.93
CA MET A 72 7.50 -2.40 2.11
C MET A 72 6.71 -1.56 3.10
N CYS A 73 5.51 -2.02 3.49
CA CYS A 73 4.66 -1.29 4.42
C CYS A 73 5.10 -1.48 5.87
N VAL A 74 5.47 -0.40 6.56
CA VAL A 74 5.76 -0.48 8.00
C VAL A 74 4.47 -0.69 8.81
N PRO A 75 4.51 -1.12 10.09
CA PRO A 75 3.30 -1.48 10.84
C PRO A 75 2.20 -0.41 10.85
N LYS A 76 2.56 0.87 11.01
CA LYS A 76 1.58 1.97 10.94
C LYS A 76 0.85 2.04 9.58
N GLU A 77 1.54 1.72 8.49
CA GLU A 77 1.00 1.79 7.13
C GLU A 77 0.09 0.60 6.87
N VAL A 78 0.47 -0.59 7.31
CA VAL A 78 -0.39 -1.78 7.25
C VAL A 78 -1.72 -1.51 7.97
N GLN A 79 -1.68 -0.98 9.19
CA GLN A 79 -2.89 -0.68 9.96
C GLN A 79 -3.77 0.38 9.28
N LEU A 80 -3.19 1.46 8.78
CA LEU A 80 -3.94 2.56 8.17
C LEU A 80 -4.44 2.24 6.75
N ILE A 81 -3.73 1.42 5.98
CA ILE A 81 -4.25 0.87 4.72
C ILE A 81 -5.40 -0.10 5.03
N THR A 82 -5.27 -0.94 6.06
CA THR A 82 -6.37 -1.80 6.51
C THR A 82 -7.59 -0.98 6.91
N ALA A 83 -7.39 0.18 7.54
CA ALA A 83 -8.49 1.10 7.86
C ALA A 83 -9.21 1.63 6.62
N VAL A 84 -8.50 1.89 5.50
CA VAL A 84 -9.16 2.23 4.22
C VAL A 84 -9.93 1.04 3.66
N LEU A 85 -9.30 -0.15 3.62
CA LEU A 85 -9.95 -1.38 3.16
C LEU A 85 -11.20 -1.77 3.98
N ARG A 86 -11.26 -1.36 5.25
CA ARG A 86 -12.42 -1.55 6.16
C ARG A 86 -13.47 -0.42 6.06
N GLY A 87 -13.20 0.66 5.32
CA GLY A 87 -14.08 1.83 5.25
C GLY A 87 -14.04 2.71 6.51
N PHE A 88 -13.01 2.62 7.34
CA PHE A 88 -12.83 3.51 8.50
C PHE A 88 -12.15 4.83 8.12
N LEU A 89 -11.40 4.83 7.02
CA LEU A 89 -10.79 6.02 6.43
C LEU A 89 -11.12 6.08 4.93
N PRO A 90 -11.39 7.26 4.36
CA PRO A 90 -11.61 7.39 2.93
C PRO A 90 -10.29 7.34 2.14
N LYS A 91 -9.18 7.74 2.78
CA LYS A 91 -7.88 7.89 2.13
C LYS A 91 -6.71 7.86 3.12
N VAL A 92 -5.58 7.32 2.70
CA VAL A 92 -4.27 7.49 3.34
C VAL A 92 -3.18 7.72 2.31
N ARG A 93 -2.13 8.46 2.69
CA ARG A 93 -0.95 8.71 1.86
C ARG A 93 0.32 8.63 2.69
N PHE A 94 1.31 7.89 2.20
CA PHE A 94 2.62 7.73 2.81
C PHE A 94 3.71 8.06 1.79
N ALA A 95 4.69 8.86 2.21
CA ALA A 95 5.81 9.29 1.39
C ALA A 95 7.12 9.08 2.16
N GLY A 96 8.25 9.18 1.46
CA GLY A 96 9.56 8.97 2.05
C GLY A 96 10.02 7.52 2.00
N HIS A 97 9.60 6.77 0.98
CA HIS A 97 10.12 5.44 0.69
C HIS A 97 11.24 5.49 -0.35
N GLY A 98 12.08 4.45 -0.37
CA GLY A 98 13.24 4.34 -1.28
C GLY A 98 14.50 5.02 -0.72
N ALA A 99 15.66 4.70 -1.30
CA ALA A 99 16.95 5.22 -0.82
C ALA A 99 17.04 6.76 -0.84
N THR A 100 16.22 7.39 -1.67
CA THR A 100 16.21 8.82 -2.00
C THR A 100 14.90 9.50 -1.54
N ASN A 101 14.03 8.78 -0.81
CA ASN A 101 12.72 9.27 -0.35
C ASN A 101 11.74 9.68 -1.48
N GLU A 102 12.02 9.26 -2.70
CA GLU A 102 11.31 9.60 -3.94
C GLU A 102 10.01 8.81 -4.16
N LYS A 103 9.79 7.75 -3.37
CA LYS A 103 8.62 6.88 -3.53
C LYS A 103 7.53 7.22 -2.53
N TRP A 104 6.29 7.09 -2.99
CA TRP A 104 5.10 7.27 -2.16
C TRP A 104 3.97 6.35 -2.60
N ILE A 105 3.04 6.10 -1.68
CA ILE A 105 1.80 5.37 -1.90
C ILE A 105 0.62 6.19 -1.40
N GLU A 106 -0.47 6.14 -2.16
CA GLU A 106 -1.79 6.64 -1.76
C GLU A 106 -2.81 5.53 -1.97
N VAL A 107 -3.66 5.32 -0.98
CA VAL A 107 -4.75 4.33 -1.01
C VAL A 107 -6.03 5.07 -0.71
N GLN A 108 -7.01 4.99 -1.62
CA GLN A 108 -8.21 5.80 -1.56
C GLN A 108 -9.43 5.03 -2.04
N GLU A 109 -10.54 5.15 -1.33
CA GLU A 109 -11.85 4.73 -1.82
C GLU A 109 -12.28 5.62 -3.00
N THR A 110 -12.59 5.01 -4.14
CA THR A 110 -12.96 5.74 -5.35
C THR A 110 -14.40 6.25 -5.28
N ALA A 111 -14.62 7.45 -5.83
CA ALA A 111 -15.93 8.07 -5.93
C ALA A 111 -16.36 8.23 -7.41
N ASP A 112 -17.59 8.71 -7.60
CA ASP A 112 -18.17 9.08 -8.90
C ASP A 112 -18.16 7.93 -9.92
N GLN A 113 -17.74 8.20 -11.15
CA GLN A 113 -17.66 7.23 -12.25
C GLN A 113 -16.71 6.04 -12.00
N TYR A 114 -15.95 6.05 -10.92
CA TYR A 114 -15.07 4.96 -10.50
C TYR A 114 -15.51 4.32 -9.18
N ALA A 115 -16.71 4.62 -8.67
CA ALA A 115 -17.20 4.08 -7.40
C ALA A 115 -17.18 2.54 -7.33
N GLY A 116 -17.02 2.00 -6.12
CA GLY A 116 -17.02 0.55 -5.87
C GLY A 116 -15.64 -0.10 -5.92
N ALA A 117 -14.56 0.66 -5.77
CA ALA A 117 -13.20 0.14 -5.72
C ALA A 117 -12.32 0.91 -4.72
N ILE A 118 -11.18 0.31 -4.38
CA ILE A 118 -10.10 1.00 -3.67
C ILE A 118 -8.95 1.22 -4.64
N ARG A 119 -8.60 2.47 -4.93
CA ARG A 119 -7.47 2.82 -5.78
C ARG A 119 -6.18 2.82 -4.98
N PHE A 120 -5.23 2.01 -5.43
CA PHE A 120 -3.84 2.06 -5.02
C PHE A 120 -3.07 2.86 -6.06
N THR A 121 -2.45 3.97 -5.64
CA THR A 121 -1.55 4.77 -6.48
C THR A 121 -0.16 4.73 -5.87
N ILE A 122 0.83 4.33 -6.65
CA ILE A 122 2.24 4.28 -6.23
C ILE A 122 3.05 5.07 -7.23
N ALA A 123 4.00 5.85 -6.72
CA ALA A 123 4.92 6.57 -7.57
C ALA A 123 6.38 6.41 -7.14
N GLN A 124 7.26 6.64 -8.11
CA GLN A 124 8.69 6.80 -7.95
C GLN A 124 9.14 8.00 -8.80
N GLY A 125 9.40 9.15 -8.16
CA GLY A 125 9.68 10.39 -8.87
C GLY A 125 8.51 10.79 -9.78
N LYS A 126 8.75 10.83 -11.10
CA LYS A 126 7.74 11.18 -12.12
C LYS A 126 6.91 10.00 -12.62
N ASP A 127 7.31 8.76 -12.33
CA ASP A 127 6.55 7.57 -12.75
C ASP A 127 5.45 7.28 -11.74
N ILE A 128 4.19 7.45 -12.15
CA ILE A 128 3.00 7.22 -11.32
C ILE A 128 2.20 6.09 -11.94
N ARG A 129 1.85 5.09 -11.13
CA ARG A 129 1.08 3.90 -11.54
C ARG A 129 -0.10 3.73 -10.58
N ASN A 130 -1.25 3.29 -11.10
CA ASN A 130 -2.42 3.10 -10.27
C ASN A 130 -3.23 1.87 -10.69
N VAL A 131 -3.82 1.19 -9.72
CA VAL A 131 -4.75 0.07 -9.93
C VAL A 131 -5.96 0.28 -9.04
N ASN A 132 -7.16 0.12 -9.61
CA ASN A 132 -8.40 0.02 -8.84
C ASN A 132 -8.60 -1.45 -8.44
N VAL A 133 -8.66 -1.72 -7.14
CA VAL A 133 -8.97 -3.04 -6.59
C VAL A 133 -10.48 -3.10 -6.36
N GLY A 134 -11.16 -3.91 -7.16
CA GLY A 134 -12.61 -4.05 -7.15
C GLY A 134 -13.12 -5.14 -6.19
N PRO A 135 -14.45 -5.38 -6.17
CA PRO A 135 -15.10 -6.31 -5.25
C PRO A 135 -14.60 -7.75 -5.37
N ASP A 136 -14.18 -8.17 -6.57
CA ASP A 136 -13.67 -9.52 -6.82
C ASP A 136 -12.36 -9.81 -6.08
N ASP A 137 -11.56 -8.78 -5.79
CA ASP A 137 -10.22 -8.92 -5.22
C ASP A 137 -10.10 -8.34 -3.79
N VAL A 138 -10.92 -7.33 -3.46
CA VAL A 138 -10.74 -6.53 -2.23
C VAL A 138 -10.83 -7.38 -0.96
N GLY A 139 -11.66 -8.43 -0.96
CA GLY A 139 -11.80 -9.34 0.18
C GLY A 139 -10.50 -10.09 0.50
N GLU A 140 -9.79 -10.58 -0.52
CA GLU A 140 -8.50 -11.27 -0.35
C GLU A 140 -7.39 -10.31 0.08
N VAL A 141 -7.36 -9.11 -0.52
CA VAL A 141 -6.40 -8.05 -0.15
C VAL A 141 -6.63 -7.63 1.31
N LEU A 142 -7.88 -7.36 1.70
CA LEU A 142 -8.25 -7.06 3.08
C LEU A 142 -7.83 -8.18 4.03
N ALA A 143 -8.12 -9.44 3.70
CA ALA A 143 -7.78 -10.57 4.56
C ALA A 143 -6.26 -10.68 4.80
N MET A 144 -5.42 -10.43 3.78
CA MET A 144 -3.96 -10.43 3.92
C MET A 144 -3.45 -9.33 4.85
N PHE A 145 -3.90 -8.09 4.62
CA PHE A 145 -3.56 -6.95 5.47
C PHE A 145 -4.04 -7.16 6.91
N TYR A 146 -5.22 -7.73 7.08
CA TYR A 146 -5.80 -8.04 8.38
C TYR A 146 -5.02 -9.11 9.14
N ARG A 147 -4.65 -10.23 8.49
CA ARG A 147 -3.77 -11.24 9.09
C ARG A 147 -2.43 -10.63 9.52
N THR A 148 -1.87 -9.75 8.69
CA THR A 148 -0.64 -9.02 9.03
C THR A 148 -0.82 -8.16 10.29
N CYS A 149 -1.94 -7.46 10.42
CA CYS A 149 -2.25 -6.67 11.62
C CYS A 149 -2.35 -7.54 12.88
N LYS A 150 -3.01 -8.71 12.79
CA LYS A 150 -3.12 -9.67 13.90
C LYS A 150 -1.75 -10.06 14.44
N ASP A 151 -0.80 -10.37 13.55
CA ASP A 151 0.56 -10.73 13.97
C ASP A 151 1.33 -9.55 14.55
N GLN A 152 1.25 -8.37 13.92
CA GLN A 152 1.93 -7.16 14.39
C GLN A 152 1.43 -6.73 15.78
N LEU A 153 0.12 -6.86 16.03
CA LEU A 153 -0.51 -6.54 17.31
C LEU A 153 -0.40 -7.68 18.32
N LYS A 154 0.02 -8.87 17.89
CA LYS A 154 0.04 -10.11 18.68
C LYS A 154 -1.33 -10.44 19.27
N GLU A 155 -2.38 -10.19 18.50
CA GLU A 155 -3.77 -10.35 18.92
C GLU A 155 -4.52 -11.28 17.96
N LYS A 156 -5.17 -12.30 18.54
CA LYS A 156 -5.92 -13.33 17.79
C LYS A 156 -7.40 -12.99 17.67
N ASP A 157 -7.95 -12.24 18.62
CA ASP A 157 -9.33 -11.78 18.58
C ASP A 157 -9.49 -10.66 17.53
N GLY A 158 -10.28 -10.97 16.50
CA GLY A 158 -10.56 -10.01 15.43
C GLY A 158 -11.28 -8.76 15.93
N TYR A 159 -12.13 -8.89 16.96
CA TYR A 159 -12.82 -7.72 17.51
C TYR A 159 -11.83 -6.71 18.10
N LEU A 160 -10.85 -7.18 18.89
CA LEU A 160 -9.83 -6.33 19.48
C LEU A 160 -8.91 -5.71 18.42
N VAL A 161 -8.57 -6.45 17.37
CA VAL A 161 -7.81 -5.95 16.22
C VAL A 161 -8.58 -4.84 15.49
N ASP A 162 -9.89 -5.03 15.25
CA ASP A 162 -10.75 -4.01 14.64
C ASP A 162 -10.82 -2.73 15.48
N GLN A 163 -10.98 -2.86 16.81
CA GLN A 163 -10.99 -1.70 17.71
C GLN A 163 -9.65 -0.95 17.70
N ALA A 164 -8.53 -1.67 17.68
CA ALA A 164 -7.21 -1.06 17.60
C ALA A 164 -7.01 -0.30 16.27
N ILE A 165 -7.37 -0.90 15.13
CA ILE A 165 -7.29 -0.27 13.81
C ILE A 165 -8.20 0.96 13.74
N ARG A 166 -9.44 0.86 14.24
CA ARG A 166 -10.39 1.98 14.29
C ARG A 166 -9.86 3.13 15.15
N ARG A 167 -9.22 2.82 16.28
CA ARG A 167 -8.58 3.83 17.13
C ARG A 167 -7.39 4.49 16.45
N ALA A 168 -6.55 3.71 15.77
CA ALA A 168 -5.43 4.24 14.99
C ALA A 168 -5.92 5.20 13.88
N ALA A 169 -7.01 4.84 13.20
CA ALA A 169 -7.66 5.69 12.20
C ALA A 169 -8.18 7.02 12.79
N ASP A 170 -8.91 6.96 13.92
CA ASP A 170 -9.40 8.17 14.60
C ASP A 170 -8.25 9.11 15.02
N LEU A 171 -7.20 8.56 15.63
CA LEU A 171 -6.03 9.34 16.02
C LEU A 171 -5.25 9.88 14.81
N HIS A 172 -5.20 9.14 13.71
CA HIS A 172 -4.61 9.61 12.46
C HIS A 172 -5.34 10.85 11.94
N THR A 173 -6.67 10.78 11.82
CA THR A 173 -7.50 11.92 11.38
C THR A 173 -7.30 13.14 12.26
N LYS A 174 -7.33 12.97 13.59
CA LYS A 174 -7.06 14.06 14.55
C LYS A 174 -5.65 14.64 14.39
N SER A 175 -4.65 13.79 14.16
CA SER A 175 -3.27 14.22 13.94
C SER A 175 -3.11 15.03 12.65
N GLN A 176 -3.76 14.63 11.56
CA GLN A 176 -3.72 15.38 10.30
C GLN A 176 -4.39 16.75 10.45
N ALA A 177 -5.60 16.80 11.04
CA ALA A 177 -6.30 18.05 11.30
C ALA A 177 -5.47 19.01 12.18
N ALA A 178 -4.79 18.48 13.20
CA ALA A 178 -3.90 19.29 14.04
C ALA A 178 -2.68 19.82 13.28
N LYS A 179 -2.10 19.04 12.36
CA LYS A 179 -0.99 19.50 11.51
C LYS A 179 -1.42 20.58 10.54
N GLU A 180 -2.59 20.41 9.91
CA GLU A 180 -3.18 21.40 9.00
C GLU A 180 -3.48 22.71 9.73
N ALA A 181 -4.07 22.66 10.92
CA ALA A 181 -4.33 23.84 11.75
C ALA A 181 -3.03 24.59 12.11
N ARG A 182 -1.96 23.87 12.46
CA ARG A 182 -0.65 24.48 12.75
C ARG A 182 0.01 25.06 11.50
N GLY A 183 -0.11 24.39 10.36
CA GLY A 183 0.38 24.88 9.07
C GLY A 183 -0.37 26.11 8.55
N GLY A 184 -1.68 26.19 8.82
CA GLY A 184 -2.53 27.33 8.47
C GLY A 184 -2.30 28.56 9.35
N ALA A 185 -1.92 28.38 10.63
CA ALA A 185 -1.64 29.48 11.55
C ALA A 185 -0.29 30.18 11.32
N GLY A 186 0.62 29.60 10.53
CA GLY A 186 1.94 30.16 10.20
C GLY A 186 2.05 30.81 8.82
N GLY A 187 0.96 30.86 8.04
CA GLY A 187 0.92 31.37 6.67
C GLY A 187 0.50 32.84 6.53
N GLY A 188 0.50 33.61 7.62
CA GLY A 188 0.16 35.04 7.62
C GLY A 188 1.38 35.91 7.27
N GLN A 189 1.27 36.65 6.15
CA GLN A 189 2.09 37.83 5.79
C GLN A 189 3.60 37.59 5.55
N ARG A 190 3.94 37.14 4.34
CA ARG A 190 4.98 37.84 3.56
C ARG A 190 4.29 38.70 2.52
N GLN A 191 3.93 39.91 2.96
CA GLN A 191 3.47 40.99 2.13
C GLN A 191 4.55 41.23 1.05
N GLN A 192 4.21 40.93 -0.21
CA GLN A 192 4.96 41.41 -1.36
C GLN A 192 4.90 42.94 -1.33
N GLY A 193 5.94 43.56 -0.77
CA GLY A 193 6.21 44.97 -0.93
C GLY A 193 6.68 45.23 -2.35
N ASN A 194 5.74 45.59 -3.23
CA ASN A 194 6.04 46.31 -4.46
C ASN A 194 6.72 47.64 -4.09
N GLY A 195 8.01 47.76 -4.37
CA GLY A 195 8.80 48.98 -4.21
C GLY A 195 9.61 49.23 -5.47
N TYR A 196 8.94 49.59 -6.57
CA TYR A 196 9.59 50.21 -7.72
C TYR A 196 9.87 51.68 -7.38
N GLY A 197 11.14 52.06 -7.31
CA GLY A 197 11.54 53.44 -7.06
C GLY A 197 13.03 53.66 -7.13
N GLN A 198 13.62 53.59 -8.34
CA GLN A 198 14.85 54.31 -8.63
C GLN A 198 14.75 54.97 -10.01
N GLN A 199 14.40 56.26 -9.98
CA GLN A 199 14.53 57.19 -11.09
C GLN A 199 15.98 57.64 -11.23
N ARG A 200 16.49 57.48 -12.46
CA ARG A 200 17.44 58.30 -13.23
C ARG A 200 18.40 59.22 -12.46
N ARG A 201 19.70 58.90 -12.55
CA ARG A 201 20.81 59.87 -12.47
C ARG A 201 20.98 60.55 -13.83
N THR A 202 20.90 61.87 -13.83
CA THR A 202 21.46 62.77 -14.86
C THR A 202 22.46 63.68 -14.15
N GLY A 203 23.64 63.84 -14.73
CA GLY A 203 24.75 64.67 -14.21
C GLY A 203 26.03 63.89 -14.17
#